data_AF-A0AA39XTA6-F1
#
_entry.id   AF-A0AA39XTA6-F1
#
_cell.length_a   1.000
_cell.length_b   1.000
_cell.length_c   1.000
_cell.angle_alpha   90.00
_cell.angle_beta   90.00
_cell.angle_gamma   90.00
#
_symmetry.space_group_name_H-M   'P 1'
#
loop_
_entity.id
_entity.type
_entity.pdbx_description
1 polymer ?
#
loop_
_entity_poly.entity_id
_entity_poly.type
_entity_poly.pdbx_seq_one_letter_code
_entity_poly.pdbx_strand_id
1 'polypeptide(L)'
;HLPGEPHVGLHANEIRDYLFRQLHTPVLDDLHDVLWLVGRKSSQHIEPLHRHRQRGRSIVATDDPNLHLVWRHDKVFVKQLPECLLRHQIWQPYLSDEHPGSHPPPLSSNRQSSASAAVPGSSQWCRGAMRGFLRSYALLVRSPLDLQIAIDAMLLPPTASGIGWTEWSRIIDPFRHVPDDDDSVSPRYRFGQLRLSRLNWAVRLFGPPSAETRWFYEIPQSRSIWQNLSAATYPLLYIFASMSLALSSMQVALSTNIEDAHWDTVRSPAMQKVFWIFAILTLCTTGAVWALSLVIPVLVLFWQVVWGF
;
A
#
# COMPACT_ATOMS: atom_id res chain seq x y z
N HIS A 1 7.75 -11.07 32.37
CA HIS A 1 7.34 -11.28 30.98
C HIS A 1 6.98 -9.94 30.36
N LEU A 2 7.18 -9.78 29.05
CA LEU A 2 6.85 -8.56 28.33
C LEU A 2 5.31 -8.37 28.31
N PRO A 3 4.77 -7.17 28.58
CA PRO A 3 3.34 -6.91 28.50
C PRO A 3 2.81 -7.20 27.10
N GLY A 4 1.68 -7.91 27.01
CA GLY A 4 1.10 -8.38 25.76
C GLY A 4 1.71 -9.66 25.21
N GLU A 5 2.93 -10.03 25.60
CA GLU A 5 3.67 -11.18 25.06
C GLU A 5 4.26 -12.08 26.16
N PRO A 6 3.50 -13.10 26.63
CA PRO A 6 3.92 -13.92 27.77
C PRO A 6 5.16 -14.76 27.49
N HIS A 7 5.45 -15.01 26.20
CA HIS A 7 6.56 -15.85 25.74
C HIS A 7 7.91 -15.12 25.71
N VAL A 8 7.93 -13.80 25.92
CA VAL A 8 9.16 -12.98 25.95
C VAL A 8 9.47 -12.61 27.41
N GLY A 9 10.68 -12.92 27.87
CA GLY A 9 11.17 -12.50 29.18
C GLY A 9 11.53 -11.01 29.20
N LEU A 10 11.89 -10.53 30.39
CA LEU A 10 12.24 -9.10 30.58
C LEU A 10 13.74 -8.83 30.37
N HIS A 11 14.48 -9.79 29.81
CA HIS A 11 15.90 -9.64 29.54
C HIS A 11 16.12 -8.71 28.34
N ALA A 12 17.14 -7.86 28.42
CA ALA A 12 17.37 -6.84 27.40
C ALA A 12 17.61 -7.40 25.99
N ASN A 13 18.23 -8.58 25.89
CA ASN A 13 18.47 -9.25 24.62
C ASN A 13 17.15 -9.76 24.01
N GLU A 14 16.30 -10.41 24.81
CA GLU A 14 15.01 -10.93 24.34
C GLU A 14 14.06 -9.82 23.89
N ILE A 15 14.06 -8.68 24.60
CA ILE A 15 13.30 -7.50 24.21
C ILE A 15 13.83 -6.92 22.90
N ARG A 16 15.15 -6.85 22.71
CA ARG A 16 15.75 -6.39 21.44
C ARG A 16 15.40 -7.30 20.29
N ASP A 17 15.48 -8.61 20.47
CA ASP A 17 15.15 -9.60 19.43
C ASP A 17 13.65 -9.56 19.09
N TYR A 18 12.80 -9.33 20.08
CA TYR A 18 11.38 -9.08 19.87
C TYR A 18 11.14 -7.80 19.07
N LEU A 19 11.73 -6.68 19.48
CA LEU A 19 11.60 -5.40 18.76
C LEU A 19 12.15 -5.47 17.34
N PHE A 20 13.25 -6.19 17.14
CA PHE A 20 13.81 -6.45 15.82
C PHE A 20 12.78 -7.14 14.93
N ARG A 21 12.24 -8.29 15.36
CA ARG A 21 11.20 -8.99 14.59
C ARG A 21 9.96 -8.15 14.32
N GLN A 22 9.57 -7.31 15.28
CA GLN A 22 8.36 -6.49 15.19
C GLN A 22 8.49 -5.26 14.29
N LEU A 23 9.69 -4.69 14.14
CA LEU A 23 9.91 -3.43 13.42
C LEU A 23 10.78 -3.59 12.17
N HIS A 24 11.41 -4.74 11.97
CA HIS A 24 12.34 -4.96 10.86
C HIS A 24 11.61 -5.07 9.52
N THR A 25 12.11 -4.32 8.53
CA THR A 25 11.51 -4.20 7.19
C THR A 25 12.55 -4.42 6.11
N PRO A 26 13.04 -5.67 5.94
CA PRO A 26 14.24 -5.94 5.16
C PRO A 26 14.08 -5.55 3.68
N VAL A 27 12.93 -5.89 3.08
CA VAL A 27 12.64 -5.56 1.66
C VAL A 27 12.68 -4.05 1.40
N LEU A 28 12.30 -3.24 2.39
CA LEU A 28 12.18 -1.79 2.24
C LEU A 28 13.48 -1.08 2.56
N ASP A 29 14.24 -1.64 3.49
CA ASP A 29 15.59 -1.19 3.79
C ASP A 29 16.51 -1.46 2.59
N ASP A 30 16.37 -2.63 1.93
CA ASP A 30 17.06 -2.94 0.66
C ASP A 30 16.67 -1.98 -0.47
N LEU A 31 15.41 -1.54 -0.52
CA LEU A 31 14.91 -0.60 -1.53
C LEU A 31 15.17 0.86 -1.17
N HIS A 32 15.84 1.18 -0.06
CA HIS A 32 15.95 2.55 0.45
C HIS A 32 16.45 3.55 -0.61
N ASP A 33 17.50 3.18 -1.35
CA ASP A 33 18.16 4.04 -2.33
C ASP A 33 17.29 4.34 -3.57
N VAL A 34 16.28 3.51 -3.82
CA VAL A 34 15.37 3.65 -4.95
C VAL A 34 13.96 4.05 -4.53
N LEU A 35 13.66 4.04 -3.23
CA LEU A 35 12.32 4.29 -2.69
C LEU A 35 11.84 5.72 -2.99
N TRP A 36 12.75 6.67 -3.21
CA TRP A 36 12.44 8.04 -3.64
C TRP A 36 11.79 8.11 -5.03
N LEU A 37 11.98 7.10 -5.89
CA LEU A 37 11.30 7.02 -7.20
C LEU A 37 9.81 6.69 -7.04
N VAL A 38 9.45 5.96 -5.97
CA VAL A 38 8.11 5.41 -5.76
C VAL A 38 7.34 6.11 -4.65
N GLY A 39 8.02 6.86 -3.78
CA GLY A 39 7.44 7.60 -2.67
C GLY A 39 8.15 8.93 -2.40
N ARG A 40 7.49 9.80 -1.63
CA ARG A 40 8.11 11.06 -1.19
C ARG A 40 9.04 10.77 -0.01
N LYS A 41 10.32 11.14 -0.13
CA LYS A 41 11.30 11.09 0.97
C LYS A 41 11.01 12.19 2.00
N SER A 42 10.00 11.96 2.83
CA SER A 42 9.61 12.84 3.93
C SER A 42 8.74 12.07 4.91
N SER A 43 9.13 12.03 6.18
CA SER A 43 8.30 11.41 7.23
C SER A 43 7.07 12.23 7.57
N GLN A 44 7.12 13.55 7.35
CA GLN A 44 5.96 14.43 7.55
C GLN A 44 4.82 14.15 6.57
N HIS A 45 5.08 13.39 5.49
CA HIS A 45 4.08 12.93 4.54
C HIS A 45 3.24 11.76 5.09
N ILE A 46 2.72 11.93 6.31
CA ILE A 46 1.80 11.03 6.99
C ILE A 46 0.55 11.81 7.32
N GLU A 47 -0.53 11.47 6.64
CA GLU A 47 -1.87 11.98 6.88
C GLU A 47 -2.47 11.38 8.17
N PRO A 48 -3.15 12.20 8.98
CA PRO A 48 -3.84 11.71 10.17
C PRO A 48 -5.01 10.78 9.83
N LEU A 49 -5.42 9.94 10.78
CA LEU A 49 -6.42 8.88 10.57
C LEU A 49 -7.78 9.40 10.09
N HIS A 50 -8.26 10.52 10.62
CA HIS A 50 -9.51 11.14 10.18
C HIS A 50 -9.49 11.54 8.70
N ARG A 51 -8.34 11.99 8.16
CA ARG A 51 -8.22 12.32 6.74
C ARG A 51 -8.28 11.08 5.86
N HIS A 52 -7.78 9.94 6.32
CA HIS A 52 -7.97 8.68 5.61
C HIS A 52 -9.46 8.32 5.52
N ARG A 53 -10.21 8.45 6.61
CA ARG A 53 -11.67 8.24 6.60
C ARG A 53 -12.40 9.24 5.69
N GLN A 54 -12.04 10.52 5.73
CA GLN A 54 -12.61 11.55 4.85
C GLN A 54 -12.38 11.25 3.36
N ARG A 55 -11.27 10.61 3.01
CA ARG A 55 -10.94 10.18 1.65
C ARG A 55 -11.59 8.85 1.26
N GLY A 56 -12.47 8.30 2.09
CA GLY A 56 -13.11 7.02 1.86
C GLY A 56 -12.18 5.81 2.03
N ARG A 57 -11.04 5.96 2.72
CA ARG A 57 -10.16 4.83 3.02
C ARG A 57 -10.57 4.17 4.33
N SER A 58 -10.68 2.85 4.30
CA SER A 58 -10.72 1.98 5.46
C SER A 58 -9.32 1.82 6.05
N ILE A 59 -9.24 1.88 7.38
CA ILE A 59 -8.00 1.67 8.12
C ILE A 59 -7.96 0.20 8.52
N VAL A 60 -6.91 -0.50 8.11
CA VAL A 60 -6.74 -1.93 8.32
C VAL A 60 -5.52 -2.14 9.21
N ALA A 61 -5.77 -2.66 10.42
CA ALA A 61 -4.72 -3.11 11.31
C ALA A 61 -3.98 -4.32 10.69
N THR A 62 -2.65 -4.34 10.82
CA THR A 62 -1.81 -5.47 10.41
C THR A 62 -0.76 -5.74 11.48
N ASP A 63 -0.22 -6.95 11.51
CA ASP A 63 0.97 -7.24 12.32
C ASP A 63 2.26 -7.21 11.48
N ASP A 64 2.16 -7.21 10.15
CA ASP A 64 3.35 -7.15 9.30
C ASP A 64 3.96 -5.73 9.27
N PRO A 65 5.22 -5.53 9.72
CA PRO A 65 5.90 -4.22 9.65
C PRO A 65 6.08 -3.69 8.23
N ASN A 66 6.20 -4.58 7.22
CA ASN A 66 6.37 -4.16 5.82
C ASN A 66 5.16 -3.38 5.30
N LEU A 67 3.97 -3.67 5.83
CA LEU A 67 2.72 -3.01 5.45
C LEU A 67 2.42 -1.72 6.22
N HIS A 68 3.21 -1.36 7.24
CA HIS A 68 2.94 -0.16 8.04
C HIS A 68 3.00 1.13 7.19
N LEU A 69 1.91 1.90 7.10
CA LEU A 69 1.75 3.09 6.23
C LEU A 69 1.70 2.80 4.73
N VAL A 70 1.40 1.56 4.34
CA VAL A 70 1.17 1.22 2.94
C VAL A 70 -0.30 1.36 2.61
N TRP A 71 -0.65 2.02 1.51
CA TRP A 71 -2.04 2.19 1.09
C TRP A 71 -2.30 1.68 -0.32
N ARG A 72 -3.54 1.21 -0.54
CA ARG A 72 -4.02 0.65 -1.80
C ARG A 72 -5.51 0.94 -1.96
N HIS A 73 -5.87 1.71 -2.99
CA HIS A 73 -7.26 2.09 -3.29
C HIS A 73 -7.97 2.71 -2.06
N ASP A 74 -8.95 1.99 -1.53
CA ASP A 74 -9.82 2.30 -0.40
C ASP A 74 -9.28 1.77 0.93
N LYS A 75 -8.02 1.33 1.00
CA LYS A 75 -7.43 0.76 2.22
C LYS A 75 -6.10 1.40 2.55
N VAL A 76 -5.88 1.66 3.83
CA VAL A 76 -4.55 1.96 4.40
C VAL A 76 -4.22 0.92 5.45
N PHE A 77 -3.08 0.27 5.29
CA PHE A 77 -2.55 -0.71 6.23
C PHE A 77 -1.67 0.00 7.24
N VAL A 78 -1.92 -0.25 8.53
CA VAL A 78 -1.15 0.33 9.62
C VAL A 78 -0.84 -0.79 10.59
N LYS A 79 0.45 -1.04 10.81
CA LYS A 79 0.87 -2.02 11.82
C LYS A 79 0.38 -1.60 13.19
N GLN A 80 -0.22 -2.52 13.95
CA GLN A 80 -0.64 -2.31 15.34
C GLN A 80 0.53 -1.90 16.25
N LEU A 81 0.24 -1.08 17.27
CA LEU A 81 1.23 -0.65 18.24
C LEU A 81 1.47 -1.78 19.25
N PRO A 82 2.69 -2.35 19.34
CA PRO A 82 3.01 -3.33 20.37
C PRO A 82 2.82 -2.73 21.77
N GLU A 83 2.26 -3.50 22.70
CA GLU A 83 1.98 -3.00 24.07
C GLU A 83 3.25 -2.56 24.80
N CYS A 84 4.39 -3.20 24.51
CA CYS A 84 5.67 -2.80 25.08
C CYS A 84 6.11 -1.37 24.70
N LEU A 85 5.71 -0.87 23.53
CA LEU A 85 6.03 0.49 23.06
C LEU A 85 5.11 1.56 23.65
N LEU A 86 4.00 1.16 24.26
CA LEU A 86 3.10 2.08 24.95
C LEU A 86 3.61 2.45 26.36
N ARG A 87 4.35 1.54 27.02
CA ARG A 87 4.82 1.72 28.40
C ARG A 87 6.21 2.36 28.42
N HIS A 88 6.27 3.62 28.85
CA HIS A 88 7.49 4.43 28.93
C HIS A 88 8.67 3.73 29.61
N GLN A 89 8.42 3.02 30.71
CA GLN A 89 9.45 2.34 31.50
C GLN A 89 10.21 1.25 30.72
N ILE A 90 9.56 0.67 29.69
CA ILE A 90 10.13 -0.44 28.93
C ILE A 90 11.07 0.08 27.85
N TRP A 91 10.67 1.10 27.10
CA TRP A 91 11.44 1.57 25.95
C TRP A 91 12.44 2.68 26.27
N GLN A 92 12.26 3.42 27.38
CA GLN A 92 13.16 4.53 27.77
C GLN A 92 14.65 4.12 27.82
N PRO A 93 15.04 2.96 28.39
CA PRO A 93 16.45 2.54 28.41
C PRO A 93 17.03 2.26 27.01
N TYR A 94 16.19 1.97 26.01
CA TYR A 94 16.64 1.69 24.65
C TYR A 94 16.77 2.97 23.81
N LEU A 95 16.08 4.05 24.18
CA LEU A 95 16.19 5.36 23.53
C LEU A 95 17.36 6.20 24.04
N SER A 96 17.76 6.02 25.29
CA SER A 96 18.89 6.69 25.92
C SER A 96 20.11 5.77 25.84
N ASP A 97 21.05 6.00 24.91
CA ASP A 97 22.43 5.60 25.19
C ASP A 97 22.98 6.68 26.09
N GLU A 98 23.00 6.44 27.40
CA GLU A 98 24.25 6.79 28.05
C GLU A 98 25.29 5.82 27.49
N HIS A 99 26.33 6.35 26.85
CA HIS A 99 27.61 5.67 26.80
C HIS A 99 28.19 5.73 28.21
N PRO A 100 28.22 4.65 29.02
CA PRO A 100 29.19 4.57 30.11
C PRO A 100 30.57 4.38 29.47
N GLY A 101 31.16 5.46 28.93
CA GLY A 101 32.41 5.32 28.17
C GLY A 101 33.01 6.56 27.52
N SER A 102 32.45 7.76 27.65
CA SER A 102 33.14 8.98 27.18
C SER A 102 34.20 9.51 28.16
N HIS A 103 34.84 8.63 28.92
CA HIS A 103 36.12 8.91 29.55
C HIS A 103 37.19 8.08 28.84
N PRO A 104 38.29 8.69 28.34
CA PRO A 104 39.41 7.92 27.83
C PRO A 104 39.93 7.03 28.96
N PRO A 105 40.09 5.71 28.75
CA PRO A 105 40.52 4.83 29.84
C PRO A 105 42.00 5.14 30.17
N PRO A 106 42.38 5.32 31.43
CA PRO A 106 43.76 5.11 31.81
C PRO A 106 44.06 3.61 31.65
N LEU A 107 45.16 3.29 30.98
CA LEU A 107 45.64 1.92 30.82
C LEU A 107 45.65 1.20 32.17
N SER A 108 44.80 0.18 32.33
CA SER A 108 45.11 -0.94 33.22
C SER A 108 44.27 -2.15 32.90
N SER A 109 44.95 -3.28 32.98
CA SER A 109 44.58 -4.61 32.55
C SER A 109 43.54 -5.29 33.44
N ASN A 110 42.74 -6.13 32.78
CA ASN A 110 42.23 -7.40 33.27
C ASN A 110 41.02 -7.37 34.22
N ARG A 111 39.82 -7.56 33.66
CA ARG A 111 38.71 -8.28 34.31
C ARG A 111 37.87 -8.98 33.25
N GLN A 112 37.96 -10.31 33.26
CA GLN A 112 36.96 -11.20 32.67
C GLN A 112 35.64 -11.02 33.43
N SER A 113 34.65 -10.45 32.76
CA SER A 113 33.24 -10.57 33.12
C SER A 113 32.48 -10.78 31.81
N SER A 114 32.00 -11.99 31.64
CA SER A 114 31.11 -12.45 30.57
C SER A 114 29.82 -11.62 30.53
N ALA A 115 29.80 -10.57 29.71
CA ALA A 115 28.58 -9.98 29.18
C ALA A 115 28.57 -10.28 27.68
N SER A 116 27.58 -11.03 27.20
CA SER A 116 27.37 -11.29 25.78
C SER A 116 27.33 -9.96 25.05
N ALA A 117 28.37 -9.68 24.25
CA ALA A 117 28.49 -8.45 23.49
C ALA A 117 27.30 -8.36 22.52
N ALA A 118 26.31 -7.53 22.87
CA ALA A 118 25.30 -7.12 21.90
C ALA A 118 26.04 -6.46 20.73
N VAL A 119 25.82 -6.98 19.52
CA VAL A 119 26.36 -6.41 18.28
C VAL A 119 26.08 -4.89 18.29
N PRO A 120 27.09 -4.01 18.26
CA PRO A 120 26.90 -2.56 18.41
C PRO A 120 25.88 -1.95 17.44
N GLY A 121 25.69 -2.56 16.27
CA GLY A 121 24.71 -2.12 15.27
C GLY A 121 23.24 -2.42 15.61
N SER A 122 22.95 -3.44 16.43
CA SER A 122 21.56 -3.83 16.71
C SER A 122 20.86 -2.86 17.67
N SER A 123 21.58 -2.28 18.64
CA SER A 123 21.02 -1.28 19.57
C SER A 123 20.69 0.03 18.88
N GLN A 124 21.60 0.54 18.05
CA GLN A 124 21.39 1.76 17.27
C GLN A 124 20.23 1.59 16.27
N TRP A 125 20.19 0.46 15.57
CA TRP A 125 19.09 0.15 14.65
C TRP A 125 17.75 0.07 15.38
N CYS A 126 17.66 -0.66 16.50
CA CYS A 126 16.42 -0.79 17.28
C CYS A 126 15.91 0.57 17.75
N ARG A 127 16.82 1.46 18.17
CA ARG A 127 16.48 2.84 18.54
C ARG A 127 15.93 3.62 17.35
N GLY A 128 16.60 3.59 16.21
CA GLY A 128 16.17 4.31 15.00
C GLY A 128 14.82 3.82 14.48
N ALA A 129 14.61 2.49 14.46
CA ALA A 129 13.35 1.87 14.07
C ALA A 129 12.21 2.25 15.03
N MET A 130 12.45 2.16 16.35
CA MET A 130 11.45 2.51 17.37
C MET A 130 11.06 3.98 17.33
N ARG A 131 12.03 4.90 17.23
CA ARG A 131 11.77 6.34 17.10
C ARG A 131 10.97 6.65 15.84
N GLY A 132 11.34 6.04 14.71
CA GLY A 132 10.62 6.19 13.45
C GLY A 132 9.17 5.69 13.51
N PHE A 133 8.96 4.53 14.13
CA PHE A 133 7.64 3.95 14.33
C PHE A 133 6.76 4.75 15.30
N LEU A 134 7.29 5.22 16.40
CA LEU A 134 6.52 6.07 17.33
C LEU A 134 6.23 7.44 16.71
N ARG A 135 7.15 7.99 15.91
CA ARG A 135 6.91 9.20 15.12
C ARG A 135 5.76 9.02 14.13
N SER A 136 5.66 7.88 13.45
CA SER A 136 4.53 7.68 12.53
C SER A 136 3.20 7.69 13.27
N TYR A 137 3.11 7.08 14.46
CA TYR A 137 1.94 7.15 15.33
C TYR A 137 1.65 8.59 15.81
N ALA A 138 2.67 9.38 16.12
CA ALA A 138 2.54 10.80 16.46
C ALA A 138 1.87 11.61 15.33
N LEU A 139 2.18 11.26 14.07
CA LEU A 139 1.66 11.92 12.89
C LEU A 139 0.31 11.34 12.42
N LEU A 140 0.01 10.08 12.72
CA LEU A 140 -1.29 9.45 12.47
C LEU A 140 -2.36 9.94 13.45
N VAL A 141 -2.00 10.05 14.74
CA VAL A 141 -2.92 10.36 15.83
C VAL A 141 -2.69 11.79 16.34
N ARG A 142 -3.25 12.77 15.64
CA ARG A 142 -3.01 14.20 15.91
C ARG A 142 -4.10 14.87 16.75
N SER A 143 -5.28 14.27 16.82
CA SER A 143 -6.44 14.82 17.52
C SER A 143 -7.13 13.76 18.39
N PRO A 144 -7.99 14.16 19.35
CA PRO A 144 -8.79 13.22 20.14
C PRO A 144 -9.68 12.32 19.26
N LEU A 145 -10.17 12.84 18.14
CA LEU A 145 -10.95 12.08 17.17
C LEU A 145 -10.10 11.00 16.48
N ASP A 146 -8.84 11.31 16.15
CA ASP A 146 -7.92 10.30 15.60
C ASP A 146 -7.62 9.20 16.61
N LEU A 147 -7.53 9.55 17.90
CA LEU A 147 -7.30 8.56 18.96
C LEU A 147 -8.48 7.58 19.04
N GLN A 148 -9.71 8.09 19.00
CA GLN A 148 -10.89 7.23 18.96
C GLN A 148 -10.89 6.34 17.70
N ILE A 149 -10.57 6.90 16.53
CA ILE A 149 -10.44 6.10 15.30
C ILE A 149 -9.37 5.02 15.44
N ALA A 150 -8.24 5.32 16.07
CA ALA A 150 -7.18 4.34 16.28
C ALA A 150 -7.64 3.18 17.18
N ILE A 151 -8.42 3.47 18.22
CA ILE A 151 -9.03 2.46 19.10
C ILE A 151 -10.05 1.63 18.31
N ASP A 152 -10.97 2.29 17.60
CA ASP A 152 -12.02 1.64 16.80
C ASP A 152 -11.44 0.72 15.71
N ALA A 153 -10.31 1.11 15.12
CA ALA A 153 -9.60 0.36 14.08
C ALA A 153 -8.61 -0.68 14.64
N MET A 154 -8.60 -0.92 15.96
CA MET A 154 -7.71 -1.87 16.63
C MET A 154 -6.21 -1.61 16.35
N LEU A 155 -5.81 -0.34 16.20
CA LEU A 155 -4.41 0.05 16.01
C LEU A 155 -3.62 0.15 17.32
N LEU A 156 -4.34 0.29 18.43
CA LEU A 156 -3.78 0.33 19.78
C LEU A 156 -4.15 -0.98 20.49
N PRO A 157 -3.30 -1.45 21.43
CA PRO A 157 -3.57 -2.69 22.14
C PRO A 157 -4.84 -2.54 23.01
N PRO A 158 -5.55 -3.62 23.36
CA PRO A 158 -6.78 -3.55 24.16
C PRO A 158 -6.59 -2.82 25.50
N THR A 159 -5.41 -2.95 26.11
CA THR A 159 -5.00 -2.25 27.33
C THR A 159 -5.01 -0.73 27.17
N ALA A 160 -4.89 -0.22 25.93
CA ALA A 160 -4.90 1.20 25.60
C ALA A 160 -6.30 1.80 25.45
N SER A 161 -7.37 0.99 25.43
CA SER A 161 -8.74 1.47 25.22
C SER A 161 -9.23 2.47 26.27
N GLY A 162 -8.62 2.47 27.47
CA GLY A 162 -8.87 3.44 28.54
C GLY A 162 -7.96 4.68 28.54
N ILE A 163 -7.01 4.80 27.60
CA ILE A 163 -6.05 5.90 27.57
C ILE A 163 -6.72 7.17 27.08
N GLY A 164 -6.75 8.19 27.95
CA GLY A 164 -7.26 9.50 27.59
C GLY A 164 -6.31 10.26 26.64
N TRP A 165 -6.85 11.25 25.91
CA TRP A 165 -6.08 12.09 24.98
C TRP A 165 -4.82 12.72 25.62
N THR A 166 -4.93 13.18 26.86
CA THR A 166 -3.81 13.81 27.59
C THR A 166 -2.67 12.83 27.86
N GLU A 167 -3.00 11.59 28.20
CA GLU A 167 -2.00 10.55 28.47
C GLU A 167 -1.32 10.11 27.17
N TRP A 168 -2.10 9.85 26.11
CA TRP A 168 -1.56 9.57 24.78
C TRP A 168 -0.63 10.70 24.29
N SER A 169 -1.07 11.95 24.45
CA SER A 169 -0.28 13.11 24.06
C SER A 169 1.06 13.16 24.78
N ARG A 170 1.09 12.86 26.09
CA ARG A 170 2.33 12.81 26.87
C ARG A 170 3.28 11.69 26.40
N ILE A 171 2.74 10.51 26.07
CA ILE A 171 3.53 9.37 25.61
C ILE A 171 4.20 9.70 24.27
N ILE A 172 3.47 10.36 23.35
CA ILE A 172 3.90 10.54 21.97
C ILE A 172 4.65 11.85 21.71
N ASP A 173 4.55 12.82 22.63
CA ASP A 173 5.17 14.15 22.51
C ASP A 173 6.66 14.12 22.12
N PRO A 174 7.51 13.27 22.73
CA PRO A 174 8.94 13.25 22.40
C PRO A 174 9.24 12.88 20.94
N PHE A 175 8.32 12.21 20.26
CA PHE A 175 8.53 11.68 18.92
C PHE A 175 7.99 12.59 17.81
N ARG A 176 7.26 13.65 18.13
CA ARG A 176 6.66 14.57 17.14
C ARG A 176 7.69 15.34 16.32
N HIS A 177 8.85 15.62 16.92
CA HIS A 177 9.89 16.49 16.36
C HIS A 177 11.18 15.76 15.98
N VAL A 178 11.15 14.43 15.89
CA VAL A 178 12.33 13.65 15.49
C VAL A 178 12.66 13.94 14.00
N PRO A 179 13.90 14.36 13.68
CA PRO A 179 14.31 14.72 12.31
C PRO A 179 14.41 13.50 11.39
N ASP A 180 14.51 13.73 10.07
CA ASP A 180 14.66 12.69 9.04
C ASP A 180 16.14 12.32 8.80
N ASP A 181 16.97 12.34 9.85
CA ASP A 181 18.42 12.17 9.73
C ASP A 181 18.84 10.70 9.76
N ASP A 182 19.94 10.39 9.07
CA ASP A 182 20.38 9.02 8.84
C ASP A 182 20.72 8.25 10.13
N ASP A 183 21.25 8.94 11.14
CA ASP A 183 21.62 8.37 12.44
C ASP A 183 20.44 8.22 13.40
N SER A 184 19.35 8.95 13.14
CA SER A 184 18.26 9.10 14.10
C SER A 184 17.13 8.10 13.90
N VAL A 185 16.91 7.65 12.65
CA VAL A 185 15.74 6.87 12.23
C VAL A 185 16.14 5.82 11.17
N SER A 186 15.52 4.64 11.24
CA SER A 186 15.79 3.56 10.28
C SER A 186 15.38 3.94 8.84
N PRO A 187 16.01 3.35 7.81
CA PRO A 187 15.82 3.73 6.40
C PRO A 187 14.36 3.77 5.96
N ARG A 188 13.55 2.78 6.35
CA ARG A 188 12.10 2.74 6.11
C ARG A 188 11.35 3.97 6.64
N TYR A 189 11.55 4.36 7.89
CA TYR A 189 10.74 5.40 8.54
C TYR A 189 11.12 6.84 8.14
N ARG A 190 12.15 7.03 7.30
CA ARG A 190 12.43 8.30 6.63
C ARG A 190 11.38 8.63 5.55
N PHE A 191 10.63 7.62 5.12
CA PHE A 191 9.50 7.75 4.21
C PHE A 191 8.20 7.69 5.00
N GLY A 192 7.23 8.51 4.61
CA GLY A 192 5.89 8.49 5.17
C GLY A 192 5.04 7.38 4.55
N GLN A 193 3.94 7.77 3.91
CA GLN A 193 3.02 6.82 3.29
C GLN A 193 3.51 6.34 1.92
N LEU A 194 3.39 5.04 1.67
CA LEU A 194 3.82 4.41 0.41
C LEU A 194 2.63 3.75 -0.28
N ARG A 195 2.55 3.90 -1.61
CA ARG A 195 1.47 3.28 -2.39
C ARG A 195 1.87 1.87 -2.79
N LEU A 196 1.06 0.87 -2.45
CA LEU A 196 1.37 -0.54 -2.71
C LEU A 196 1.66 -0.81 -4.19
N SER A 197 0.89 -0.19 -5.09
CA SER A 197 1.09 -0.38 -6.54
C SER A 197 2.46 0.07 -7.01
N ARG A 198 3.04 1.12 -6.40
CA ARG A 198 4.38 1.59 -6.74
C ARG A 198 5.46 0.73 -6.09
N LEU A 199 5.24 0.26 -4.86
CA LEU A 199 6.14 -0.68 -4.19
C LEU A 199 6.27 -2.00 -4.97
N ASN A 200 5.16 -2.53 -5.48
CA ASN A 200 5.19 -3.70 -6.36
C ASN A 200 6.09 -3.48 -7.59
N TRP A 201 6.04 -2.29 -8.18
CA TRP A 201 6.93 -1.93 -9.28
C TRP A 201 8.39 -1.81 -8.85
N ALA A 202 8.67 -1.26 -7.66
CA ALA A 202 10.04 -1.17 -7.15
C ALA A 202 10.65 -2.56 -6.90
N VAL A 203 9.94 -3.46 -6.21
CA VAL A 203 10.40 -4.84 -6.00
C VAL A 203 10.66 -5.54 -7.32
N ARG A 204 9.76 -5.35 -8.31
CA ARG A 204 9.88 -5.97 -9.63
C ARG A 204 11.03 -5.43 -10.48
N LEU A 205 11.32 -4.13 -10.42
CA LEU A 205 12.37 -3.51 -11.23
C LEU A 205 13.77 -3.69 -10.62
N PHE A 206 13.86 -3.65 -9.29
CA PHE A 206 15.15 -3.64 -8.59
C PHE A 206 15.50 -4.98 -7.94
N GLY A 207 14.54 -5.89 -7.75
CA GLY A 207 14.78 -7.24 -7.24
C GLY A 207 15.56 -7.28 -5.93
N PRO A 208 15.05 -6.70 -4.83
CA PRO A 208 15.78 -6.66 -3.57
C PRO A 208 16.04 -8.08 -3.04
N PRO A 209 17.22 -8.35 -2.48
CA PRO A 209 17.63 -9.71 -2.08
C PRO A 209 16.73 -10.30 -0.99
N SER A 210 16.11 -9.46 -0.16
CA SER A 210 15.20 -9.92 0.90
C SER A 210 13.77 -10.21 0.43
N ALA A 211 13.42 -9.95 -0.82
CA ALA A 211 12.08 -10.25 -1.33
C ALA A 211 11.97 -11.71 -1.75
N GLU A 212 11.09 -12.47 -1.09
CA GLU A 212 10.81 -13.87 -1.42
C GLU A 212 10.02 -14.02 -2.73
N THR A 213 9.27 -12.98 -3.13
CA THR A 213 8.46 -12.98 -4.35
C THR A 213 8.72 -11.74 -5.19
N ARG A 214 8.31 -11.78 -6.46
CA ARG A 214 8.37 -10.62 -7.38
C ARG A 214 7.42 -9.48 -6.99
N TRP A 215 6.60 -9.68 -5.97
CA TRP A 215 5.63 -8.73 -5.46
C TRP A 215 6.00 -8.29 -4.05
N PHE A 216 5.69 -7.03 -3.72
CA PHE A 216 5.93 -6.55 -2.36
C PHE A 216 4.97 -7.18 -1.34
N TYR A 217 3.73 -7.45 -1.76
CA TYR A 217 2.74 -8.16 -0.95
C TYR A 217 1.73 -8.88 -1.87
N GLU A 218 1.26 -10.06 -1.49
CA GLU A 218 0.28 -10.83 -2.27
C GLU A 218 -1.01 -10.02 -2.44
N ILE A 219 -1.42 -9.83 -3.70
CA ILE A 219 -2.70 -9.21 -4.03
C ILE A 219 -3.60 -10.33 -4.54
N PRO A 220 -4.87 -10.42 -4.10
CA PRO A 220 -5.90 -11.13 -4.84
C PRO A 220 -6.18 -10.33 -6.12
N GLN A 221 -5.35 -10.56 -7.14
CA GLN A 221 -5.36 -9.83 -8.42
C GLN A 221 -6.65 -10.08 -9.21
N SER A 222 -7.38 -11.15 -8.89
CA SER A 222 -8.65 -11.49 -9.51
C SER A 222 -9.66 -10.34 -9.47
N ARG A 223 -9.81 -9.64 -8.33
CA ARG A 223 -10.87 -8.62 -8.16
C ARG A 223 -10.71 -7.40 -9.08
N SER A 224 -9.47 -7.02 -9.43
CA SER A 224 -9.21 -5.88 -10.33
C SER A 224 -9.53 -6.21 -11.80
N ILE A 225 -9.24 -7.45 -12.22
CA ILE A 225 -9.52 -7.92 -13.58
C ILE A 225 -11.04 -7.97 -13.79
N TRP A 226 -11.77 -8.57 -12.85
CA TRP A 226 -13.23 -8.65 -12.90
C TRP A 226 -13.90 -7.27 -12.94
N GLN A 227 -13.38 -6.30 -12.17
CA GLN A 227 -13.90 -4.92 -12.20
C GLN A 227 -13.67 -4.24 -13.54
N ASN A 228 -12.45 -4.28 -14.08
CA ASN A 228 -12.15 -3.64 -15.37
C ASN A 228 -12.90 -4.31 -16.53
N LEU A 229 -13.02 -5.65 -16.50
CA LEU A 229 -13.78 -6.40 -17.49
C LEU A 229 -15.28 -6.07 -17.42
N SER A 230 -15.85 -5.98 -16.21
CA SER A 230 -17.25 -5.60 -16.02
C SER A 230 -17.54 -4.18 -16.52
N ALA A 231 -16.64 -3.22 -16.26
CA ALA A 231 -16.79 -1.84 -16.71
C ALA A 231 -16.75 -1.71 -18.24
N ALA A 232 -15.91 -2.50 -18.91
CA ALA A 232 -15.83 -2.55 -20.37
C ALA A 232 -17.04 -3.27 -21.01
N THR A 233 -17.70 -4.19 -20.29
CA THR A 233 -18.81 -5.00 -20.82
C THR A 233 -20.06 -4.15 -21.13
N TYR A 234 -20.38 -3.16 -20.29
CA TYR A 234 -21.56 -2.31 -20.47
C TYR A 234 -21.59 -1.51 -21.79
N PRO A 235 -20.55 -0.72 -22.15
CA PRO A 235 -20.55 0.00 -23.43
C PRO A 235 -20.53 -0.95 -24.64
N LEU A 236 -19.92 -2.13 -24.51
CA LEU A 236 -19.91 -3.14 -25.58
C LEU A 236 -21.31 -3.67 -25.88
N LEU A 237 -22.08 -4.02 -24.84
CA LEU A 237 -23.45 -4.47 -25.02
C LEU A 237 -24.34 -3.38 -25.64
N TYR A 238 -24.12 -2.12 -25.26
CA TYR A 238 -24.86 -0.99 -25.84
C TYR A 238 -24.53 -0.76 -27.32
N ILE A 239 -23.24 -0.77 -27.70
CA ILE A 239 -22.81 -0.65 -29.10
C ILE A 239 -23.31 -1.84 -29.91
N PHE A 240 -23.20 -3.06 -29.38
CA PHE A 240 -23.69 -4.27 -30.04
C PHE A 240 -25.20 -4.24 -30.26
N ALA A 241 -25.98 -3.84 -29.25
CA ALA A 241 -27.43 -3.78 -29.34
C ALA A 241 -27.90 -2.70 -30.32
N SER A 242 -27.34 -1.49 -30.24
CA SER A 242 -27.67 -0.38 -31.15
C SER A 242 -27.34 -0.72 -32.60
N MET A 243 -26.19 -1.35 -32.86
CA MET A 243 -25.81 -1.75 -34.22
C MET A 243 -26.62 -2.93 -34.74
N SER A 244 -26.93 -3.92 -33.90
CA SER A 244 -27.82 -5.04 -34.29
C SER A 244 -29.20 -4.53 -34.67
N LEU A 245 -29.72 -3.54 -33.94
CA LEU A 245 -31.00 -2.90 -34.26
C LEU A 245 -30.95 -2.13 -35.59
N ALA A 246 -29.85 -1.40 -35.86
CA ALA A 246 -29.66 -0.67 -37.12
C ALA A 246 -29.50 -1.61 -38.33
N LEU A 247 -28.74 -2.70 -38.20
CA LEU A 247 -28.61 -3.71 -39.26
C LEU A 247 -29.94 -4.42 -39.51
N SER A 248 -30.69 -4.73 -38.46
CA SER A 248 -31.99 -5.38 -38.58
C SER A 248 -33.01 -4.47 -39.27
N SER A 249 -33.09 -3.18 -38.91
CA SER A 249 -33.99 -2.23 -39.57
C SER A 249 -33.63 -2.02 -41.04
N MET A 250 -32.33 -2.03 -41.36
CA MET A 250 -31.83 -1.95 -42.72
C MET A 250 -32.17 -3.19 -43.56
N GLN A 251 -32.02 -4.39 -42.98
CA GLN A 251 -32.43 -5.64 -43.63
C GLN A 251 -33.93 -5.64 -43.94
N VAL A 252 -34.76 -5.15 -43.01
CA VAL A 252 -36.20 -5.01 -43.23
C VAL A 252 -36.48 -4.07 -44.40
N ALA A 253 -35.89 -2.87 -44.43
CA ALA A 253 -36.09 -1.91 -45.51
C ALA A 253 -35.66 -2.42 -46.91
N LEU A 254 -34.60 -3.24 -46.97
CA LEU A 254 -34.15 -3.89 -48.20
C LEU A 254 -35.06 -5.04 -48.64
N SER A 255 -35.71 -5.73 -47.69
CA SER A 255 -36.56 -6.89 -47.95
C SER A 255 -38.01 -6.56 -48.31
N THR A 256 -38.48 -5.34 -48.04
CA THR A 256 -39.86 -4.93 -48.32
C THR A 256 -40.08 -4.65 -49.80
N ASN A 257 -40.88 -5.50 -50.45
CA ASN A 257 -41.38 -5.30 -51.82
C ASN A 257 -42.72 -4.57 -51.75
N ILE A 258 -42.70 -3.24 -51.68
CA ILE A 258 -43.91 -2.40 -51.73
C ILE A 258 -43.90 -1.66 -53.07
N GLU A 259 -44.97 -1.81 -53.86
CA GLU A 259 -45.14 -1.26 -55.22
C GLU A 259 -45.46 0.24 -55.26
N ASP A 260 -45.34 0.94 -54.13
CA ASP A 260 -45.68 2.36 -54.01
C ASP A 260 -44.50 3.28 -54.38
N ALA A 261 -44.76 4.18 -55.33
CA ALA A 261 -43.82 5.17 -55.92
C ALA A 261 -43.11 6.11 -54.93
N HIS A 262 -43.45 6.08 -53.64
CA HIS A 262 -42.86 6.95 -52.61
C HIS A 262 -41.45 6.49 -52.16
N TRP A 263 -41.06 5.23 -52.43
CA TRP A 263 -39.78 4.66 -52.03
C TRP A 263 -38.77 4.45 -53.17
N ASP A 264 -39.06 4.92 -54.38
CA ASP A 264 -38.16 4.77 -55.54
C ASP A 264 -36.80 5.48 -55.35
N THR A 265 -36.77 6.59 -54.60
CA THR A 265 -35.54 7.27 -54.19
C THR A 265 -34.64 6.41 -53.31
N VAL A 266 -35.24 5.58 -52.44
CA VAL A 266 -34.54 4.66 -51.54
C VAL A 266 -34.04 3.42 -52.30
N ARG A 267 -34.72 3.02 -53.37
CA ARG A 267 -34.29 1.92 -54.27
C ARG A 267 -33.25 2.36 -55.31
N SER A 268 -32.97 3.66 -55.43
CA SER A 268 -31.98 4.15 -56.39
C SER A 268 -30.61 3.45 -56.20
N PRO A 269 -29.89 3.15 -57.30
CA PRO A 269 -28.58 2.49 -57.20
C PRO A 269 -27.56 3.33 -56.43
N ALA A 270 -27.77 4.65 -56.31
CA ALA A 270 -26.98 5.53 -55.47
C ALA A 270 -27.26 5.30 -53.97
N MET A 271 -28.53 5.20 -53.57
CA MET A 271 -28.89 4.99 -52.17
C MET A 271 -28.51 3.58 -51.69
N GLN A 272 -28.66 2.56 -52.54
CA GLN A 272 -28.17 1.21 -52.25
C GLN A 272 -26.65 1.17 -52.01
N LYS A 273 -25.86 1.94 -52.78
CA LYS A 273 -24.42 2.08 -52.55
C LYS A 273 -24.10 2.77 -51.22
N VAL A 274 -24.82 3.84 -50.86
CA VAL A 274 -24.63 4.53 -49.57
C VAL A 274 -24.93 3.59 -48.41
N PHE A 275 -26.02 2.84 -48.51
CA PHE A 275 -26.39 1.81 -47.55
C PHE A 275 -25.34 0.71 -47.42
N TRP A 276 -24.83 0.19 -48.53
CA TRP A 276 -23.80 -0.85 -48.52
C TRP A 276 -22.48 -0.35 -47.91
N ILE A 277 -22.05 0.87 -48.24
CA ILE A 277 -20.87 1.52 -47.64
C ILE A 277 -21.07 1.73 -46.14
N PHE A 278 -22.25 2.19 -45.73
CA PHE A 278 -22.59 2.37 -44.32
C PHE A 278 -22.53 1.04 -43.56
N ALA A 279 -23.12 -0.03 -44.10
CA ALA A 279 -23.08 -1.36 -43.49
C ALA A 279 -21.65 -1.90 -43.33
N ILE A 280 -20.79 -1.72 -44.35
CA ILE A 280 -19.38 -2.12 -44.27
C ILE A 280 -18.64 -1.30 -43.22
N LEU A 281 -18.85 0.02 -43.19
CA LEU A 281 -18.22 0.89 -42.20
C LEU A 281 -18.65 0.53 -40.77
N THR A 282 -19.94 0.27 -40.55
CA THR A 282 -20.46 -0.23 -39.28
C THR A 282 -19.79 -1.56 -38.92
N LEU A 283 -19.76 -2.54 -39.82
CA LEU A 283 -19.17 -3.85 -39.54
C LEU A 283 -17.67 -3.77 -39.22
N CYS A 284 -16.91 -2.94 -39.95
CA CYS A 284 -15.49 -2.70 -39.70
C CYS A 284 -15.26 -2.03 -38.33
N THR A 285 -16.06 -1.02 -37.98
CA THR A 285 -15.95 -0.36 -36.67
C THR A 285 -16.33 -1.28 -35.52
N THR A 286 -17.36 -2.12 -35.67
CA THR A 286 -17.71 -3.15 -34.68
C THR A 286 -16.56 -4.15 -34.53
N GLY A 287 -16.03 -4.67 -35.63
CA GLY A 287 -14.91 -5.61 -35.62
C GLY A 287 -13.67 -5.04 -34.94
N ALA A 288 -13.35 -3.76 -35.20
CA ALA A 288 -12.25 -3.06 -34.53
C ALA A 288 -12.49 -2.90 -33.02
N VAL A 289 -13.71 -2.55 -32.60
CA VAL A 289 -14.08 -2.44 -31.17
C VAL A 289 -13.97 -3.81 -30.48
N TRP A 290 -14.45 -4.89 -31.11
CA TRP A 290 -14.30 -6.25 -30.57
C TRP A 290 -12.84 -6.68 -30.49
N ALA A 291 -12.06 -6.46 -31.55
CA ALA A 291 -10.64 -6.79 -31.56
C ALA A 291 -9.89 -6.04 -30.45
N LEU A 292 -10.09 -4.72 -30.34
CA LEU A 292 -9.46 -3.91 -29.30
C LEU A 292 -9.92 -4.33 -27.90
N SER A 293 -11.21 -4.66 -27.72
CA SER A 293 -11.76 -5.14 -26.46
C SER A 293 -11.29 -6.53 -26.06
N LEU A 294 -10.85 -7.37 -26.97
CA LEU A 294 -10.33 -8.72 -26.67
C LEU A 294 -8.80 -8.67 -26.51
N VAL A 295 -8.13 -7.86 -27.33
CA VAL A 295 -6.68 -7.64 -27.27
C VAL A 295 -6.28 -6.95 -25.96
N ILE A 296 -7.00 -5.93 -25.49
CA ILE A 296 -6.67 -5.25 -24.23
C ILE A 296 -6.66 -6.21 -23.03
N PRO A 297 -7.70 -6.99 -22.72
CA PRO A 297 -7.68 -7.90 -21.58
C PRO A 297 -6.70 -9.05 -21.79
N VAL A 298 -6.49 -9.55 -23.01
CA VAL A 298 -5.46 -10.58 -23.28
C VAL A 298 -4.05 -10.02 -23.07
N LEU A 299 -3.77 -8.80 -23.51
CA LEU A 299 -2.50 -8.12 -23.24
C LEU A 299 -2.32 -7.87 -21.74
N VAL A 300 -3.37 -7.45 -21.04
CA VAL A 300 -3.34 -7.25 -19.59
C VAL A 300 -3.13 -8.59 -18.87
N LEU A 301 -3.79 -9.67 -19.29
CA LEU A 301 -3.62 -11.02 -18.72
C LEU A 301 -2.24 -11.57 -19.02
N PHE A 302 -1.74 -11.45 -20.25
CA PHE A 302 -0.38 -11.85 -20.62
C PHE A 302 0.66 -11.06 -19.81
N TRP A 303 0.46 -9.74 -19.70
CA TRP A 303 1.25 -8.88 -18.84
C TRP A 303 1.12 -9.25 -17.35
N GLN A 304 -0.01 -9.76 -16.91
CA GLN A 304 -0.20 -10.22 -15.55
C GLN A 304 0.37 -11.61 -15.32
N VAL A 305 0.40 -12.51 -16.30
CA VAL A 305 0.95 -13.86 -16.15
C VAL A 305 2.46 -13.84 -16.23
N VAL A 306 3.02 -13.15 -17.23
CA VAL A 306 4.48 -13.00 -17.42
C VAL A 306 5.13 -12.32 -16.22
N TRP A 307 4.38 -11.49 -15.51
CA TRP A 307 4.91 -10.68 -14.43
C TRP A 307 4.21 -10.87 -13.08
N GLY A 308 3.28 -11.82 -13.00
CA GLY A 308 2.48 -12.13 -11.80
C GLY A 308 2.85 -13.44 -11.13
N PHE A 309 3.52 -14.34 -11.85
CA PHE A 309 4.22 -15.50 -11.31
C PHE A 309 5.74 -15.29 -11.39
#